data_AF-A0A558A5I8-F1
#
_entry.id   AF-A0A558A5I8-F1
#
_cell.length_a   1.000
_cell.length_b   1.000
_cell.length_c   1.000
_cell.angle_alpha   90.00
_cell.angle_beta   90.00
_cell.angle_gamma   90.00
#
_symmetry.space_group_name_H-M   'P 1'
#
loop_
_entity.id
_entity.type
_entity.pdbx_description
1 polymer ?
#
loop_
_entity_poly.entity_id
_entity_poly.type
_entity_poly.pdbx_seq_one_letter_code
_entity_poly.pdbx_strand_id
1 'polypeptide(L)'
;MVSRLAINPNTVLKAYRELERDGLVAARPGVGTFVTRTLSDASLAAHGPLRQDLRRRLAKARRAGLDDESIEALFLATFRAAAEEEIA
;
A
#
# COMPACT_ATOMS: atom_id res chain seq x y z
N MET A 1 28.47 -13.42 -12.98
CA MET A 1 28.39 -12.34 -11.98
C MET A 1 27.12 -12.51 -11.17
N VAL A 2 27.16 -13.31 -10.10
CA VAL A 2 26.28 -13.17 -8.91
C VAL A 2 27.03 -13.86 -7.77
N SER A 3 27.69 -13.07 -6.94
CA SER A 3 28.08 -13.47 -5.60
C SER A 3 27.30 -12.61 -4.62
N ARG A 4 26.91 -13.21 -3.49
CA ARG A 4 26.30 -12.63 -2.29
C ARG A 4 24.78 -12.77 -2.18
N LEU A 5 24.37 -13.94 -1.70
CA LEU A 5 23.41 -13.96 -0.60
C LEU A 5 23.92 -15.02 0.38
N ALA A 6 24.35 -14.61 1.57
CA ALA A 6 24.67 -15.53 2.67
C ALA A 6 23.37 -16.05 3.30
N ILE A 7 22.44 -16.51 2.47
CA ILE A 7 21.14 -17.02 2.89
C ILE A 7 21.15 -18.52 2.67
N ASN A 8 20.76 -19.24 3.72
CA ASN A 8 20.67 -20.68 3.68
C ASN A 8 19.69 -21.11 2.56
N PRO A 9 20.06 -22.04 1.66
CA PRO A 9 19.18 -22.54 0.60
C PRO A 9 17.81 -23.02 1.11
N ASN A 10 17.76 -23.58 2.32
CA ASN A 10 16.52 -23.99 2.97
C ASN A 10 15.62 -22.78 3.32
N THR A 11 16.21 -21.63 3.64
CA THR A 11 15.47 -20.37 3.89
C THR A 11 14.82 -19.85 2.61
N VAL A 12 15.54 -19.91 1.49
CA VAL A 12 14.99 -19.55 0.17
C VAL A 12 13.82 -20.47 -0.16
N LEU A 13 13.99 -21.79 0.00
CA LEU A 13 12.94 -22.77 -0.26
C LEU A 13 11.72 -22.60 0.65
N LYS A 14 11.94 -22.28 1.93
CA LYS A 14 10.86 -22.00 2.88
C LYS A 14 10.07 -20.75 2.46
N ALA A 15 10.75 -19.69 2.06
CA ALA A 15 10.12 -18.46 1.58
C ALA A 15 9.26 -18.69 0.33
N TYR A 16 9.74 -19.44 -0.67
CA TYR A 16 8.93 -19.77 -1.85
C TYR A 16 7.69 -20.60 -1.50
N ARG A 17 7.81 -21.56 -0.58
CA ARG A 17 6.68 -22.37 -0.10
C ARG A 17 5.65 -21.52 0.67
N GLU A 18 6.10 -20.51 1.39
CA GLU A 18 5.23 -19.57 2.10
C GLU A 18 4.48 -18.68 1.11
N LEU A 19 5.17 -18.12 0.11
CA LEU A 19 4.54 -17.36 -0.98
C LEU A 19 3.54 -18.20 -1.80
N GLU A 20 3.81 -19.49 -2.00
CA GLU A 20 2.90 -20.41 -2.69
C GLU A 20 1.68 -20.73 -1.82
N ARG A 21 1.87 -20.92 -0.51
CA ARG A 21 0.76 -21.07 0.47
C ARG A 21 -0.13 -19.84 0.52
N ASP A 22 0.44 -18.64 0.42
CA ASP A 22 -0.28 -17.38 0.40
C ASP A 22 -0.92 -17.06 -0.97
N GLY A 23 -0.74 -17.94 -1.96
CA GLY A 23 -1.27 -17.81 -3.32
C GLY A 23 -0.66 -16.65 -4.11
N LEU A 24 0.49 -16.14 -3.67
CA LEU A 24 1.21 -15.03 -4.30
C LEU A 24 2.05 -15.50 -5.48
N VAL A 25 2.48 -16.76 -5.44
CA VAL A 25 3.14 -17.44 -6.55
C VAL A 25 2.52 -18.82 -6.80
N ALA A 26 2.64 -19.31 -8.02
CA ALA A 26 2.34 -20.70 -8.37
C ALA A 26 3.50 -21.32 -9.14
N ALA A 27 3.89 -22.53 -8.77
CA ALA A 27 4.84 -23.32 -9.54
C ALA A 27 4.15 -23.92 -10.78
N ARG A 28 4.76 -23.73 -11.95
CA ARG A 28 4.38 -24.44 -13.18
C ARG A 28 5.47 -25.46 -13.53
N PRO A 29 5.15 -26.77 -13.56
CA PRO A 29 6.12 -27.82 -13.86
C PRO A 29 6.84 -27.56 -15.19
N GLY A 30 8.17 -27.59 -15.16
CA GLY A 30 9.03 -27.43 -16.35
C GLY A 30 9.22 -25.98 -16.83
N VAL A 31 8.55 -24.99 -16.23
CA VAL A 31 8.58 -23.59 -16.71
C VAL A 31 9.00 -22.61 -15.60
N GLY A 32 8.92 -23.01 -14.33
CA GLY A 32 9.37 -22.22 -13.18
C GLY A 32 8.21 -21.68 -12.33
N THR A 33 8.51 -20.73 -11.45
CA THR A 33 7.54 -20.13 -10.52
C THR A 33 7.04 -18.80 -11.06
N PHE A 34 5.71 -18.62 -11.10
CA PHE A 34 5.06 -17.41 -11.62
C PHE A 34 4.36 -16.65 -10.50
N VAL A 35 4.41 -15.32 -10.54
CA VAL A 35 3.65 -14.47 -9.61
C VAL A 35 2.17 -14.49 -10.03
N THR A 36 1.30 -14.99 -9.16
CA THR A 36 -0.14 -15.17 -9.41
C THR A 36 -0.98 -14.03 -8.87
N ARG A 37 -0.52 -13.39 -7.79
CA ARG A 37 -1.17 -12.23 -7.19
C ARG A 37 -0.13 -11.38 -6.49
N THR A 38 -0.15 -10.08 -6.70
CA THR A 38 0.65 -9.15 -5.90
C THR A 38 0.01 -9.03 -4.52
N LEU A 39 0.81 -8.79 -3.47
CA LEU A 39 0.33 -8.23 -2.20
C LEU A 39 -0.18 -6.79 -2.40
N SER A 40 -0.97 -6.53 -3.44
CA SER A 40 -1.78 -5.32 -3.54
C SER A 40 -2.89 -5.51 -2.51
N ASP A 41 -2.54 -5.06 -1.32
CA ASP A 41 -3.28 -5.07 -0.08
C ASP A 41 -4.76 -4.74 -0.30
N ALA A 42 -5.66 -5.33 0.48
CA ALA A 42 -7.08 -4.95 0.48
C ALA A 42 -7.25 -3.43 0.71
N SER A 43 -6.22 -2.76 1.26
CA SER A 43 -6.11 -1.30 1.38
C SER A 43 -6.17 -0.55 0.04
N LEU A 44 -5.66 -1.10 -1.07
CA LEU A 44 -5.75 -0.45 -2.40
C LEU A 44 -7.18 -0.41 -2.95
N ALA A 45 -7.99 -1.44 -2.67
CA ALA A 45 -9.40 -1.44 -2.99
C ALA A 45 -10.18 -0.43 -2.12
N ALA A 46 -9.79 -0.29 -0.84
CA ALA A 46 -10.35 0.73 0.06
C ALA A 46 -9.95 2.17 -0.32
N HIS A 47 -8.85 2.37 -1.05
CA HIS A 47 -8.43 3.70 -1.51
C HIS A 47 -9.37 4.31 -2.56
N GLY A 48 -10.16 3.51 -3.27
CA GLY A 48 -11.11 4.02 -4.27
C GLY A 48 -12.16 4.95 -3.64
N PRO A 49 -12.99 4.45 -2.71
CA PRO A 49 -13.97 5.26 -1.98
C PRO A 49 -13.32 6.42 -1.22
N LEU A 50 -12.22 6.19 -0.49
CA LEU A 50 -11.52 7.25 0.26
C LEU A 50 -11.04 8.39 -0.62
N ARG A 51 -10.51 8.08 -1.81
CA ARG A 51 -10.08 9.09 -2.79
C ARG A 51 -11.27 9.87 -3.33
N GLN A 52 -12.41 9.23 -3.54
CA GLN A 52 -13.62 9.92 -4.00
C GLN A 52 -14.12 10.90 -2.93
N ASP A 53 -14.14 10.46 -1.67
CA ASP A 53 -14.53 11.27 -0.51
C ASP A 53 -13.61 12.48 -0.34
N LEU A 54 -12.30 12.26 -0.44
CA LEU A 54 -11.31 13.33 -0.37
C LEU A 54 -11.50 14.34 -1.50
N ARG A 55 -11.73 13.88 -2.75
CA ARG A 55 -12.04 14.78 -3.87
C ARG A 55 -13.29 15.64 -3.62
N ARG A 56 -14.34 15.07 -3.01
CA ARG A 56 -15.54 15.85 -2.65
C ARG A 56 -15.23 16.91 -1.60
N ARG A 57 -14.41 16.60 -0.60
CA ARG A 57 -13.97 17.56 0.43
C ARG A 57 -13.10 18.67 -0.15
N LEU A 58 -12.14 18.34 -1.01
CA LEU A 58 -11.30 19.33 -1.70
C LEU A 58 -12.13 20.27 -2.59
N ALA A 59 -13.11 19.72 -3.33
CA ALA A 59 -14.03 20.54 -4.12
C ALA A 59 -14.88 21.48 -3.26
N LYS A 60 -15.31 21.03 -2.06
CA LYS A 60 -16.02 21.87 -1.09
C LYS A 60 -15.12 23.02 -0.58
N ALA A 61 -13.87 22.73 -0.25
CA ALA A 61 -12.91 23.74 0.21
C ALA A 61 -12.65 24.81 -0.86
N ARG A 62 -12.46 24.40 -2.13
CA ARG A 62 -12.31 25.34 -3.25
C ARG A 62 -13.55 26.22 -3.45
N ARG A 63 -14.75 25.67 -3.34
CA ARG A 63 -16.00 26.46 -3.40
C ARG A 63 -16.15 27.43 -2.23
N ALA A 64 -15.51 27.15 -1.10
CA ALA A 64 -15.45 28.05 0.05
C ALA A 64 -14.39 29.16 -0.11
N GLY A 65 -13.68 29.20 -1.24
CA GLY A 65 -12.71 30.24 -1.56
C GLY A 65 -11.29 29.96 -1.09
N LEU A 66 -10.98 28.74 -0.62
CA LEU A 66 -9.61 28.38 -0.27
C LEU A 66 -8.80 28.11 -1.55
N ASP A 67 -7.62 28.71 -1.61
CA ASP A 67 -6.57 28.35 -2.57
C ASP A 67 -5.89 27.03 -2.18
N ASP A 68 -5.04 26.53 -3.08
CA ASP A 68 -4.40 25.24 -2.91
C ASP A 68 -3.45 25.21 -1.70
N GLU A 69 -2.77 26.33 -1.41
CA GLU A 69 -1.86 26.48 -0.26
C GLU A 69 -2.63 26.43 1.07
N SER A 70 -3.77 27.11 1.16
CA SER A 70 -4.65 27.08 2.32
C SER A 70 -5.28 25.70 2.52
N ILE A 71 -5.63 25.01 1.44
CA ILE A 71 -6.14 23.63 1.49
C ILE A 71 -5.07 22.68 2.01
N GLU A 72 -3.82 22.81 1.55
CA GLU A 72 -2.70 22.00 2.01
C GLU A 72 -2.41 22.25 3.50
N ALA A 73 -2.38 23.51 3.92
CA ALA A 73 -2.18 23.89 5.32
C ALA A 73 -3.29 23.33 6.22
N LEU A 74 -4.56 23.44 5.80
CA LEU A 74 -5.70 22.89 6.52
C LEU A 74 -5.62 21.36 6.63
N PHE A 75 -5.25 20.68 5.54
CA PHE A 75 -5.10 19.23 5.53
C PHE A 75 -3.99 18.78 6.50
N LEU A 76 -2.84 19.44 6.47
CA LEU A 76 -1.71 19.13 7.34
C LEU A 76 -2.05 19.38 8.82
N ALA A 77 -2.73 20.49 9.13
CA ALA A 77 -3.18 20.79 10.49
C ALA A 77 -4.17 19.74 11.00
N THR A 78 -5.13 19.34 10.17
CA THR A 78 -6.12 18.31 10.52
C THR A 78 -5.47 16.94 10.73
N PHE A 79 -4.48 16.59 9.91
CA PHE A 79 -3.75 15.34 10.03
C PHE A 79 -2.97 15.24 11.35
N ARG A 80 -2.35 16.36 11.79
CA ARG A 80 -1.64 16.41 13.08
C ARG A 80 -2.60 16.27 14.27
N ALA A 81 -3.72 16.98 14.24
CA ALA A 81 -4.74 16.89 15.30
C ALA A 81 -5.30 15.46 15.43
N ALA A 82 -5.61 14.80 14.31
CA ALA A 82 -6.09 13.42 14.32
C ALA A 82 -5.07 12.44 14.91
N ALA A 83 -3.76 12.67 14.69
CA ALA A 83 -2.71 11.83 15.27
C ALA A 83 -2.55 12.05 16.79
N GLU A 84 -2.83 13.25 17.29
CA GLU A 84 -2.78 13.55 18.73
C GLU A 84 -3.99 12.95 19.48
N GLU A 85 -5.18 12.94 18.87
CA GLU A 85 -6.40 12.33 19.42
C GLU A 85 -6.32 10.80 19.51
N GLU A 86 -5.52 10.14 18.68
CA GLU A 86 -5.33 8.69 18.70
C GLU A 86 -4.37 8.22 19.82
N ILE A 87 -3.59 9.16 20.38
CA ILE A 87 -2.59 8.91 21.43
C ILE A 87 -3.13 9.25 22.84
N ALA A 88 -4.24 9.99 22.93
CA ALA A 88 -4.89 10.43 24.17
C ALA A 88 -6.01 9.49 24.62
#